data_AF-A0A376B2A2-F1
#
_entry.id   AF-A0A376B2A2-F1
#
_cell.length_a   1.000
_cell.length_b   1.000
_cell.length_c   1.000
_cell.angle_alpha   90.00
_cell.angle_beta   90.00
_cell.angle_gamma   90.00
#
_symmetry.space_group_name_H-M   'P 1'
#
loop_
_entity.id
_entity.type
_entity.pdbx_description
1 polymer ?
#
loop_
_entity_poly.entity_id
_entity_poly.type
_entity_poly.pdbx_seq_one_letter_code
_entity_poly.pdbx_strand_id
1 'polypeptide(L)'
;MNTIHNINNNTSALQLWENGISKETTGSMMDAIRFYRQALKLNPNIEKVYREKIRTEYEIEKKFKDNLTLTSDQNALVAGEETDQIEENTTKDAIVPCFILDMLPPEILSQIIGEVIKLSSESWVNLSLSCHMFNRLCFSHKYATFSFLVASQIIYKKQVYSYDIFHTLSPIEQVEFNKVLNEQYTDNYYRMLQDRPFIKFEGVYISVNNYLRYGAIPEGSSSLLNPIHMITYYRYLRFYPDGTCLRLVSPIEPSVMTINNLHKTEDSSSIFKDLAVCKWSINTEMSDMVTIIRYTKKYTFVEKLRIRNQGLKIHHKLKWIESFALDTTSGEKSVFNLKTEKPFFFSRVRSYVSGG
;
A
#
# COMPACT_ATOMS: atom_id res chain seq x y z
N MET A 1 -42.72 29.64 -10.27
CA MET A 1 -41.97 28.82 -11.24
C MET A 1 -40.44 28.93 -11.09
N ASN A 2 -39.87 30.09 -10.75
CA ASN A 2 -38.39 30.24 -10.64
C ASN A 2 -37.72 29.51 -9.46
N THR A 3 -38.41 29.29 -8.34
CA THR A 3 -37.85 28.58 -7.17
C THR A 3 -37.70 27.08 -7.38
N ILE A 4 -38.66 26.43 -8.04
CA ILE A 4 -38.62 24.97 -8.34
C ILE A 4 -37.51 24.67 -9.36
N HIS A 5 -37.33 25.54 -10.37
CA HIS A 5 -36.27 25.37 -11.35
C HIS A 5 -34.87 25.51 -10.73
N ASN A 6 -34.71 26.41 -9.77
CA ASN A 6 -33.44 26.64 -9.08
C ASN A 6 -33.07 25.48 -8.11
N ILE A 7 -34.08 24.86 -7.47
CA ILE A 7 -33.89 23.67 -6.63
C ILE A 7 -33.45 22.47 -7.47
N ASN A 8 -34.08 22.24 -8.63
CA ASN A 8 -33.71 21.15 -9.54
C ASN A 8 -32.32 21.32 -10.16
N ASN A 9 -31.90 22.56 -10.43
CA ASN A 9 -30.55 22.84 -10.92
C ASN A 9 -29.49 22.58 -9.83
N ASN A 10 -29.80 22.88 -8.56
CA ASN A 10 -28.88 22.62 -7.45
C ASN A 10 -28.72 21.13 -7.14
N THR A 11 -29.80 20.34 -7.16
CA THR A 11 -29.71 18.89 -6.96
C THR A 11 -28.96 18.20 -8.09
N SER A 12 -29.20 18.61 -9.35
CA SER A 12 -28.47 18.09 -10.51
C SER A 12 -26.99 18.48 -10.48
N ALA A 13 -26.66 19.72 -10.10
CA ALA A 13 -25.27 20.16 -9.94
C ALA A 13 -24.54 19.37 -8.84
N LEU A 14 -25.22 19.04 -7.74
CA LEU A 14 -24.64 18.28 -6.63
C LEU A 14 -24.34 16.83 -7.03
N GLN A 15 -25.25 16.18 -7.76
CA GLN A 15 -25.02 14.84 -8.31
C GLN A 15 -23.83 14.81 -9.27
N LEU A 16 -23.71 15.82 -10.14
CA LEU A 16 -22.56 15.94 -11.04
C LEU A 16 -21.25 16.15 -10.25
N TRP A 17 -21.28 16.94 -9.17
CA TRP A 17 -20.13 17.13 -8.30
C TRP A 17 -19.71 15.83 -7.60
N GLU A 18 -20.66 15.05 -7.08
CA GLU A 18 -20.43 13.74 -6.47
C GLU A 18 -19.86 12.72 -7.45
N ASN A 19 -20.38 12.70 -8.68
CA ASN A 19 -19.83 11.88 -9.77
C ASN A 19 -18.38 12.29 -10.10
N GLY A 20 -18.09 13.59 -10.05
CA GLY A 20 -16.72 14.12 -10.17
C GLY A 20 -15.79 13.54 -9.10
N ILE A 21 -16.20 13.59 -7.84
CA ILE A 21 -15.43 13.06 -6.70
C ILE A 21 -15.25 11.55 -6.81
N SER A 22 -16.31 10.81 -7.18
CA SER A 22 -16.21 9.37 -7.42
C SER A 22 -15.15 9.07 -8.49
N LYS A 23 -15.18 9.78 -9.62
CA LYS A 23 -14.17 9.61 -10.69
C LYS A 23 -12.77 10.04 -10.29
N GLU A 24 -12.63 11.04 -9.42
CA GLU A 24 -11.35 11.46 -8.86
C GLU A 24 -10.76 10.38 -7.94
N THR A 25 -11.59 9.80 -7.06
CA THR A 25 -11.17 8.71 -6.17
C THR A 25 -10.79 7.43 -6.92
N THR A 26 -11.44 7.15 -8.05
CA THR A 26 -11.06 6.04 -8.95
C THR A 26 -9.86 6.37 -9.85
N GLY A 27 -9.32 7.59 -9.81
CA GLY A 27 -8.17 8.02 -10.61
C GLY A 27 -8.49 8.43 -12.06
N SER A 28 -9.76 8.43 -12.45
CA SER A 28 -10.25 8.85 -13.78
C SER A 28 -10.46 10.37 -13.86
N MET A 29 -9.37 11.12 -13.66
CA MET A 29 -9.42 12.58 -13.46
C MET A 29 -9.96 13.37 -14.69
N MET A 30 -9.87 12.86 -15.92
CA MET A 30 -10.48 13.52 -17.09
C MET A 30 -12.01 13.55 -17.04
N ASP A 31 -12.62 12.42 -16.69
CA ASP A 31 -14.08 12.37 -16.49
C ASP A 31 -14.48 13.20 -15.29
N ALA A 32 -13.68 13.18 -14.21
CA ALA A 32 -13.91 14.01 -13.02
C ALA A 32 -13.96 15.50 -13.39
N ILE A 33 -12.99 16.00 -14.15
CA ILE A 33 -12.94 17.40 -14.60
C ILE A 33 -14.15 17.74 -15.48
N ARG A 34 -14.60 16.83 -16.35
CA ARG A 34 -15.82 17.06 -17.16
C ARG A 34 -17.03 17.24 -16.25
N PHE A 35 -17.20 16.38 -15.25
CA PHE A 35 -18.30 16.46 -14.30
C PHE A 35 -18.24 17.72 -13.43
N TYR A 36 -17.05 18.10 -12.93
CA TYR A 36 -16.87 19.34 -12.17
C TYR A 36 -17.19 20.59 -13.01
N ARG A 37 -16.74 20.64 -14.27
CA ARG A 37 -17.06 21.75 -15.17
C ARG A 37 -18.57 21.87 -15.43
N GLN A 38 -19.25 20.75 -15.61
CA GLN A 38 -20.71 20.73 -15.77
C GLN A 38 -21.43 21.20 -14.50
N ALA A 39 -20.98 20.75 -13.32
CA ALA A 39 -21.52 21.17 -12.04
C ALA A 39 -21.33 22.68 -11.79
N LEU A 40 -20.13 23.22 -12.04
CA LEU A 40 -19.83 24.66 -11.91
C LEU A 40 -20.60 25.53 -12.89
N LYS A 41 -20.95 25.00 -14.07
CA LYS A 41 -21.79 25.70 -15.04
C LYS A 41 -23.23 25.86 -14.55
N LEU A 42 -23.74 24.88 -13.79
CA LEU A 42 -25.09 24.92 -13.22
C LEU A 42 -25.14 25.75 -11.94
N ASN A 43 -24.14 25.63 -11.07
CA ASN A 43 -24.00 26.44 -9.88
C ASN A 43 -22.51 26.73 -9.58
N PRO A 44 -22.05 27.98 -9.74
CA PRO A 44 -20.68 28.38 -9.43
C PRO A 44 -20.26 28.17 -7.96
N ASN A 45 -21.23 28.15 -7.03
CA ASN A 45 -21.01 27.98 -5.59
C ASN A 45 -21.25 26.53 -5.13
N ILE A 46 -21.34 25.56 -6.05
CA ILE A 46 -21.66 24.16 -5.72
C ILE A 46 -20.68 23.52 -4.73
N GLU A 47 -19.41 23.92 -4.78
CA GLU A 47 -18.39 23.43 -3.84
C GLU A 47 -18.75 23.77 -2.39
N LYS A 48 -19.25 24.99 -2.14
CA LYS A 48 -19.66 25.42 -0.80
C LYS A 48 -20.86 24.62 -0.31
N VAL A 49 -21.85 24.41 -1.17
CA VAL A 49 -23.05 23.60 -0.89
C VAL A 49 -22.68 22.16 -0.55
N TYR A 50 -21.75 21.57 -1.32
CA TYR A 50 -21.26 20.22 -1.06
C TYR A 50 -20.50 20.11 0.28
N ARG A 51 -19.65 21.08 0.60
CA ARG A 51 -18.94 21.14 1.90
C ARG A 51 -19.90 21.25 3.08
N GLU A 52 -20.97 22.03 2.93
CA GLU A 52 -22.03 22.14 3.94
C GLU A 52 -22.80 20.83 4.13
N LYS A 53 -23.09 20.10 3.04
CA LYS A 53 -23.68 18.75 3.09
C LYS A 53 -22.81 17.78 3.89
N ILE A 54 -21.53 17.65 3.53
CA ILE A 54 -20.59 16.75 4.22
C ILE A 54 -20.45 17.10 5.70
N ARG A 55 -20.39 18.40 6.03
CA ARG A 55 -20.37 18.85 7.42
C ARG A 55 -21.63 18.41 8.17
N THR A 56 -22.80 18.54 7.55
CA THR A 56 -24.08 18.14 8.15
C THR A 56 -24.14 16.63 8.36
N GLU A 57 -23.71 15.84 7.37
CA GLU A 57 -23.62 14.38 7.49
C GLU A 57 -22.69 13.96 8.63
N TYR A 58 -21.51 14.59 8.75
CA TYR A 58 -20.58 14.36 9.85
C TYR A 58 -21.17 14.74 11.21
N GLU A 59 -21.86 15.88 11.32
CA GLU A 59 -22.53 16.30 12.56
C GLU A 59 -23.66 15.33 12.96
N ILE A 60 -24.38 14.76 11.99
CA ILE A 60 -25.41 13.72 12.21
C ILE A 60 -24.75 12.42 12.69
N GLU A 61 -23.70 11.94 12.02
CA GLU A 61 -22.97 10.74 12.44
C GLU A 61 -22.40 10.90 13.85
N LYS A 62 -21.88 12.08 14.19
CA LYS A 62 -21.39 12.40 15.52
C LYS A 62 -22.52 12.34 16.55
N LYS A 63 -23.66 12.99 16.29
CA LYS A 63 -24.84 12.92 17.17
C LYS A 63 -25.37 11.50 17.33
N PHE A 64 -25.33 10.68 16.27
CA PHE A 64 -25.74 9.27 16.33
C PHE A 64 -24.80 8.45 17.21
N LYS A 65 -23.49 8.65 17.09
CA LYS A 65 -22.49 8.04 17.98
C LYS A 65 -22.64 8.51 19.42
N ASP A 66 -22.82 9.82 19.65
CA ASP A 66 -23.00 10.40 20.97
C ASP A 66 -24.29 9.85 21.65
N ASN A 67 -25.38 9.70 20.89
CA ASN A 67 -26.62 9.09 21.37
C ASN A 67 -26.47 7.59 21.68
N LEU A 68 -25.71 6.83 20.88
CA LEU A 68 -25.37 5.43 21.15
C LEU A 68 -24.57 5.28 22.45
N THR A 69 -23.63 6.20 22.72
CA THR A 69 -22.87 6.23 23.98
C THR A 69 -23.72 6.64 25.20
N LEU A 70 -24.68 7.55 25.03
CA LEU A 70 -25.59 7.93 26.12
C LEU A 70 -26.58 6.80 26.49
N THR A 71 -26.99 5.98 25.52
CA THR A 71 -27.80 4.78 25.80
C THR A 71 -26.99 3.65 26.46
N SER A 72 -25.68 3.58 26.27
CA SER A 72 -24.82 2.65 27.02
C SER A 72 -24.56 3.12 28.45
N ASP A 73 -24.53 4.43 28.70
CA ASP A 73 -24.27 4.98 30.04
C ASP A 73 -25.50 4.96 30.96
N GLN A 74 -26.73 5.01 30.42
CA GLN A 74 -27.95 4.87 31.23
C GLN A 74 -28.21 3.44 31.72
N ASN A 75 -27.62 2.43 31.08
CA ASN A 75 -27.67 1.03 31.52
C ASN A 75 -26.49 0.63 32.45
N ALA A 76 -25.52 1.52 32.67
CA ALA A 76 -24.30 1.22 33.42
C ALA A 76 -24.30 1.69 34.89
N LEU A 77 -25.40 2.27 35.38
CA LEU A 77 -25.49 2.83 36.74
C LEU A 77 -26.26 1.96 37.76
N VAL A 78 -26.64 0.73 37.40
CA VAL A 78 -27.22 -0.24 38.35
C VAL A 78 -26.58 -1.62 38.15
N ALA A 79 -25.34 -1.78 38.60
CA ALA A 79 -24.76 -3.06 39.01
C ALA A 79 -23.35 -2.82 39.56
N GLY A 80 -23.28 -2.43 40.83
CA GLY A 80 -22.08 -2.67 41.63
C GLY A 80 -22.02 -4.16 41.97
N GLU A 81 -20.84 -4.73 41.79
CA GLU A 81 -20.36 -6.00 42.34
C GLU A 81 -21.31 -7.20 42.25
N GLU A 82 -21.12 -8.06 41.25
CA GLU A 82 -21.11 -9.50 41.47
C GLU A 82 -20.54 -10.27 40.26
N THR A 83 -20.01 -11.44 40.59
CA THR A 83 -19.32 -12.44 39.79
C THR A 83 -20.10 -12.99 38.60
N ASP A 84 -19.35 -13.31 37.54
CA ASP A 84 -19.63 -14.24 36.43
C ASP A 84 -20.86 -14.01 35.52
N GLN A 85 -20.66 -14.48 34.27
CA GLN A 85 -21.67 -14.81 33.25
C GLN A 85 -22.06 -13.67 32.28
N ILE A 86 -21.32 -13.61 31.17
CA ILE A 86 -21.83 -13.04 29.93
C ILE A 86 -22.85 -14.03 29.36
N GLU A 87 -24.14 -13.73 29.51
CA GLU A 87 -25.20 -14.38 28.73
C GLU A 87 -25.14 -13.87 27.28
N GLU A 88 -24.65 -14.75 26.41
CA GLU A 88 -24.85 -14.66 24.96
C GLU A 88 -26.34 -14.76 24.64
N ASN A 89 -26.97 -13.65 24.27
CA ASN A 89 -28.20 -13.68 23.47
C ASN A 89 -27.86 -13.89 21.99
N THR A 90 -27.37 -15.08 21.71
CA THR A 90 -27.47 -15.74 20.41
C THR A 90 -28.22 -17.02 20.64
N THR A 91 -29.23 -17.29 19.82
CA THR A 91 -29.91 -18.58 19.73
C THR A 91 -28.89 -19.71 19.89
N LYS A 92 -28.97 -20.45 21.00
CA LYS A 92 -28.05 -21.54 21.36
C LYS A 92 -28.20 -22.72 20.40
N ASP A 93 -27.68 -22.56 19.18
CA ASP A 93 -27.11 -23.69 18.49
C ASP A 93 -25.90 -24.12 19.32
N ALA A 94 -25.91 -25.36 19.80
CA ALA A 94 -24.85 -25.91 20.64
C ALA A 94 -23.49 -25.63 19.97
N ILE A 95 -22.69 -24.74 20.57
CA ILE A 95 -21.34 -24.44 20.10
C ILE A 95 -20.58 -25.76 20.19
N VAL A 96 -20.39 -26.39 19.03
CA VAL A 96 -19.61 -27.62 18.94
C VAL A 96 -18.22 -27.28 19.49
N PRO A 97 -17.71 -28.00 20.50
CA PRO A 97 -16.38 -27.75 21.03
C PRO A 97 -15.39 -27.79 19.87
N CYS A 98 -14.56 -26.74 19.76
CA CYS A 98 -13.51 -26.75 18.77
C CYS A 98 -12.45 -27.76 19.25
N PHE A 99 -12.59 -29.01 18.82
CA PHE A 99 -11.75 -30.13 19.24
C PHE A 99 -10.25 -29.82 19.21
N ILE A 100 -9.81 -29.00 18.24
CA ILE A 100 -8.41 -28.55 18.13
C ILE A 100 -7.97 -27.69 19.33
N LEU A 101 -8.83 -26.79 19.81
CA LEU A 101 -8.49 -25.88 20.91
C LEU A 101 -8.55 -26.58 22.28
N ASP A 102 -9.39 -27.61 22.39
CA ASP A 102 -9.55 -28.38 23.63
C ASP A 102 -8.54 -29.53 23.76
N MET A 103 -8.09 -30.10 22.63
CA MET A 103 -7.10 -31.19 22.62
C MET A 103 -5.66 -30.69 22.65
N LEU A 104 -5.36 -29.51 22.08
CA LEU A 104 -3.98 -29.05 21.90
C LEU A 104 -3.61 -27.93 22.87
N PRO A 105 -2.46 -28.05 23.55
CA PRO A 105 -1.99 -26.98 24.41
C PRO A 105 -1.54 -25.76 23.56
N PRO A 106 -1.55 -24.55 24.14
CA PRO A 106 -1.28 -23.30 23.41
C PRO A 106 0.10 -23.26 22.73
N GLU A 107 1.08 -24.03 23.24
CA GLU A 107 2.41 -24.17 22.66
C GLU A 107 2.36 -24.86 21.29
N ILE A 108 1.57 -25.92 21.16
CA ILE A 108 1.39 -26.65 19.88
C ILE A 108 0.59 -25.80 18.90
N LEU A 109 -0.45 -25.10 19.38
CA LEU A 109 -1.19 -24.14 18.57
C LEU A 109 -0.27 -23.03 18.02
N SER A 110 0.67 -22.55 18.84
CA SER A 110 1.67 -21.55 18.42
C SER A 110 2.62 -22.08 17.35
N GLN A 111 3.03 -23.36 17.43
CA GLN A 111 3.82 -24.00 16.38
C GLN A 111 3.04 -24.15 15.07
N ILE A 112 1.76 -24.54 15.13
CA ILE A 112 0.87 -24.60 13.96
C ILE A 112 0.75 -23.22 13.32
N ILE A 113 0.54 -22.16 14.11
CA ILE A 113 0.52 -20.78 13.62
C ILE A 113 1.85 -20.44 12.92
N GLY A 114 2.99 -20.86 13.48
CA GLY A 114 4.30 -20.69 12.86
C GLY A 114 4.39 -21.33 11.47
N GLU A 115 3.89 -22.54 11.29
CA GLU A 115 3.82 -23.19 9.97
C GLU A 115 2.86 -22.48 9.02
N VAL A 116 1.71 -22.01 9.52
CA VAL A 116 0.74 -21.22 8.73
C VAL A 116 1.37 -19.92 8.22
N ILE A 117 2.15 -19.22 9.06
CA ILE A 117 2.88 -18.01 8.67
C ILE A 117 3.91 -18.31 7.57
N LYS A 118 4.62 -19.45 7.67
CA LYS A 118 5.59 -19.89 6.64
C LYS A 118 4.93 -20.16 5.30
N LEU A 119 3.71 -20.69 5.31
CA LEU A 119 2.93 -20.97 4.11
C LEU A 119 2.39 -19.68 3.46
N SER A 120 1.67 -18.85 4.23
CA SER A 120 1.09 -17.61 3.73
C SER A 120 0.79 -16.63 4.85
N SER A 121 1.21 -15.38 4.65
CA SER A 121 0.88 -14.26 5.53
C SER A 121 -0.62 -14.00 5.65
N GLU A 122 -1.39 -14.34 4.62
CA GLU A 122 -2.85 -14.17 4.59
C GLU A 122 -3.59 -15.29 5.31
N SER A 123 -3.11 -16.53 5.16
CA SER A 123 -3.64 -17.65 5.95
C SER A 123 -3.48 -17.41 7.45
N TRP A 124 -2.40 -16.74 7.87
CA TRP A 124 -2.21 -16.33 9.26
C TRP A 124 -3.30 -15.36 9.74
N VAL A 125 -3.59 -14.31 8.95
CA VAL A 125 -4.67 -13.36 9.28
C VAL A 125 -6.03 -14.07 9.25
N ASN A 126 -6.31 -14.88 8.25
CA ASN A 126 -7.58 -15.62 8.17
C ASN A 126 -7.75 -16.59 9.35
N LEU A 127 -6.68 -17.26 9.78
CA LEU A 127 -6.70 -18.10 10.98
C LEU A 127 -7.02 -17.28 12.23
N SER A 128 -6.44 -16.09 12.38
CA SER A 128 -6.70 -15.21 13.52
C SER A 128 -8.15 -14.71 13.59
N LEU A 129 -8.88 -14.74 12.46
CA LEU A 129 -10.29 -14.35 12.37
C LEU A 129 -11.24 -15.52 12.68
N SER A 130 -10.73 -16.75 12.75
CA SER A 130 -11.56 -17.93 12.96
C SER A 130 -12.09 -18.06 14.40
N CYS A 131 -11.32 -17.65 15.41
CA CYS A 131 -11.75 -17.66 16.81
C CYS A 131 -10.93 -16.70 17.70
N HIS A 132 -11.47 -16.38 18.88
CA HIS A 132 -10.82 -15.51 19.86
C HIS A 132 -9.47 -16.05 20.37
N MET A 133 -9.34 -17.38 20.51
CA MET A 133 -8.09 -18.00 20.98
C MET A 133 -6.96 -17.83 19.95
N PHE A 134 -7.22 -18.11 18.67
CA PHE A 134 -6.25 -17.89 17.60
C PHE A 134 -5.93 -16.40 17.43
N ASN A 135 -6.91 -15.51 17.56
CA ASN A 135 -6.67 -14.08 17.56
C ASN A 135 -5.66 -13.66 18.64
N ARG A 136 -5.85 -14.15 19.87
CA ARG A 136 -4.97 -13.90 21.00
C ARG A 136 -3.56 -14.45 20.77
N LEU A 137 -3.44 -15.68 20.28
CA LEU A 137 -2.13 -16.28 19.98
C LEU A 137 -1.41 -15.58 18.81
N CYS A 138 -2.15 -15.02 17.85
CA CYS A 138 -1.57 -14.32 16.70
C CYS A 138 -1.13 -12.88 17.02
N PHE A 139 -1.88 -12.13 17.84
CA PHE A 139 -1.66 -10.68 18.00
C PHE A 139 -1.55 -10.17 19.44
N SER A 140 -1.90 -10.94 20.46
CA SER A 140 -1.77 -10.47 21.84
C SER A 140 -0.30 -10.39 22.25
N HIS A 141 0.13 -9.24 22.79
CA HIS A 141 1.51 -8.99 23.21
C HIS A 141 2.12 -10.10 24.09
N LYS A 142 1.31 -10.80 24.89
CA LYS A 142 1.79 -11.86 25.79
C LYS A 142 2.11 -13.18 25.07
N TYR A 143 1.47 -13.46 23.94
CA TYR A 143 1.53 -14.78 23.28
C TYR A 143 2.02 -14.71 21.82
N ALA A 144 1.91 -13.55 21.18
CA ALA A 144 2.25 -13.37 19.77
C ALA A 144 3.75 -13.22 19.49
N THR A 145 4.59 -13.18 20.52
CA THR A 145 6.05 -13.06 20.38
C THR A 145 6.62 -14.10 19.41
N PHE A 146 6.17 -15.35 19.52
CA PHE A 146 6.58 -16.42 18.61
C PHE A 146 6.11 -16.19 17.17
N SER A 147 4.85 -15.78 16.98
CA SER A 147 4.30 -15.43 15.66
C SER A 147 5.11 -14.32 14.98
N PHE A 148 5.42 -13.25 15.73
CA PHE A 148 6.23 -12.13 15.23
C PHE A 148 7.69 -12.52 14.99
N LEU A 149 8.27 -13.39 15.83
CA LEU A 149 9.59 -13.98 15.60
C LEU A 149 9.64 -14.68 14.24
N VAL A 150 8.72 -15.64 14.00
CA VAL A 150 8.67 -16.41 12.75
C VAL A 150 8.47 -15.47 11.55
N ALA A 151 7.52 -14.54 11.63
CA ALA A 151 7.28 -13.57 10.57
C ALA A 151 8.53 -12.72 10.27
N SER A 152 9.22 -12.25 11.31
CA SER A 152 10.42 -11.44 11.16
C SER A 152 11.59 -12.21 10.52
N GLN A 153 11.80 -13.46 10.91
CA GLN A 153 12.82 -14.32 10.31
C GLN A 153 12.58 -14.50 8.81
N ILE A 154 11.34 -14.75 8.40
CA ILE A 154 10.98 -14.92 6.98
C ILE A 154 11.18 -13.62 6.20
N ILE A 155 10.78 -12.48 6.76
CA ILE A 155 10.85 -11.18 6.10
C ILE A 155 12.30 -10.75 5.92
N TYR A 156 13.10 -10.76 6.99
CA TYR A 156 14.46 -10.21 6.97
C TYR A 156 15.48 -11.14 6.31
N LYS A 157 15.26 -12.46 6.32
CA LYS A 157 16.08 -13.42 5.56
C LYS A 157 16.01 -13.20 4.05
N LYS A 158 14.90 -12.63 3.55
CA LYS A 158 14.68 -12.35 2.12
C LYS A 158 15.21 -10.97 1.69
N GLN A 159 15.68 -10.14 2.62
CA GLN A 159 16.18 -8.80 2.30
C GLN A 159 17.65 -8.86 1.87
N VAL A 160 18.01 -8.07 0.86
CA VAL A 160 19.39 -7.95 0.38
C VAL A 160 19.98 -6.64 0.86
N TYR A 161 21.19 -6.69 1.43
CA TYR A 161 21.88 -5.53 1.99
C TYR A 161 23.16 -5.19 1.23
N SER A 162 23.57 -3.93 1.28
CA SER A 162 24.81 -3.43 0.68
C SER A 162 25.45 -2.34 1.54
N TYR A 163 26.78 -2.34 1.65
CA TYR A 163 27.52 -1.26 2.30
C TYR A 163 27.43 0.03 1.48
N ASP A 164 27.64 -0.11 0.17
CA ASP A 164 27.58 0.98 -0.80
C ASP A 164 26.92 0.49 -2.10
N ILE A 165 26.70 1.40 -3.04
CA ILE A 165 26.00 1.17 -4.31
C ILE A 165 26.51 -0.09 -5.03
N PHE A 166 27.82 -0.36 -5.01
CA PHE A 166 28.43 -1.46 -5.76
C PHE A 166 28.83 -2.67 -4.92
N HIS A 167 28.68 -2.61 -3.60
CA HIS A 167 29.17 -3.65 -2.68
C HIS A 167 28.00 -4.29 -1.92
N THR A 168 27.40 -5.29 -2.54
CA THR A 168 26.36 -6.13 -1.92
C THR A 168 27.01 -7.11 -0.96
N LEU A 169 26.41 -7.30 0.22
CA LEU A 169 26.89 -8.26 1.20
C LEU A 169 26.78 -9.69 0.64
N SER A 170 27.81 -10.49 0.87
CA SER A 170 27.79 -11.93 0.60
C SER A 170 26.73 -12.62 1.47
N PRO A 171 26.28 -13.84 1.11
CA PRO A 171 25.29 -14.57 1.90
C PRO A 171 25.69 -14.75 3.38
N ILE A 172 26.98 -14.91 3.66
CA ILE A 172 27.50 -15.08 5.04
C ILE A 172 27.38 -13.75 5.80
N GLU A 173 27.85 -12.65 5.20
CA GLU A 173 27.75 -11.31 5.80
C GLU A 173 26.29 -10.90 6.03
N GLN A 174 25.37 -11.26 5.13
CA GLN A 174 23.94 -10.99 5.32
C GLN A 174 23.38 -11.71 6.55
N VAL A 175 23.81 -12.94 6.82
CA VAL A 175 23.38 -13.69 8.01
C VAL A 175 23.92 -13.04 9.27
N GLU A 176 25.20 -12.68 9.28
CA GLU A 176 25.84 -12.00 10.41
C GLU A 176 25.21 -10.64 10.69
N PHE A 177 25.01 -9.83 9.65
CA PHE A 177 24.37 -8.51 9.74
C PHE A 177 22.95 -8.62 10.31
N ASN A 178 22.16 -9.59 9.84
CA ASN A 178 20.82 -9.85 10.37
C ASN A 178 20.86 -10.26 11.85
N LYS A 179 21.85 -11.07 12.26
CA LYS A 179 22.01 -11.48 13.66
C LYS A 179 22.29 -10.28 14.56
N VAL A 180 23.26 -9.44 14.20
CA VAL A 180 23.61 -8.22 14.94
C VAL A 180 22.41 -7.28 15.07
N LEU A 181 21.65 -7.08 13.98
CA LEU A 181 20.45 -6.24 14.03
C LEU A 181 19.35 -6.83 14.93
N ASN A 182 19.17 -8.15 14.95
CA ASN A 182 18.15 -8.77 15.80
C ASN A 182 18.50 -8.60 17.30
N GLU A 183 19.78 -8.66 17.66
CA GLU A 183 20.26 -8.45 19.05
C GLU A 183 19.89 -7.05 19.58
N GLN A 184 19.77 -6.04 18.73
CA GLN A 184 19.37 -4.67 19.11
C GLN A 184 17.93 -4.56 19.62
N TYR A 185 17.04 -5.49 19.25
CA TYR A 185 15.61 -5.41 19.56
C TYR A 185 15.20 -6.22 20.79
N THR A 186 16.14 -6.82 21.55
CA THR A 186 15.88 -7.54 22.82
C THR A 186 14.66 -8.46 22.75
N ASP A 187 14.56 -9.29 21.70
CA ASP A 187 13.44 -10.21 21.45
C ASP A 187 12.04 -9.57 21.29
N ASN A 188 11.96 -8.25 21.10
CA ASN A 188 10.72 -7.56 20.75
C ASN A 188 10.55 -7.51 19.22
N TYR A 189 10.18 -8.67 18.65
CA TYR A 189 9.98 -8.83 17.21
C TYR A 189 8.85 -7.98 16.64
N TYR A 190 7.83 -7.66 17.46
CA TYR A 190 6.76 -6.76 17.06
C TYR A 190 7.31 -5.36 16.76
N ARG A 191 8.09 -4.79 17.68
CA ARG A 191 8.73 -3.50 17.49
C ARG A 191 9.72 -3.53 16.32
N MET A 192 10.48 -4.62 16.18
CA MET A 192 11.38 -4.78 15.05
C MET A 192 10.65 -4.72 13.70
N LEU A 193 9.48 -5.35 13.56
CA LEU A 193 8.68 -5.27 12.33
C LEU A 193 8.10 -3.87 12.05
N GLN A 194 7.93 -3.04 13.08
CA GLN A 194 7.45 -1.66 12.95
C GLN A 194 8.57 -0.68 12.62
N ASP A 195 9.71 -0.82 13.29
CA ASP A 195 10.79 0.17 13.25
C ASP A 195 11.81 -0.12 12.14
N ARG A 196 12.10 -1.41 11.87
CA ARG A 196 13.12 -1.81 10.89
C ARG A 196 12.51 -1.87 9.48
N PRO A 197 12.95 -1.02 8.53
CA PRO A 197 12.36 -0.98 7.20
C PRO A 197 12.67 -2.25 6.39
N PHE A 198 11.72 -2.68 5.56
CA PHE A 198 11.91 -3.81 4.65
C PHE A 198 11.09 -3.65 3.36
N ILE A 199 11.52 -4.35 2.30
CA ILE A 199 10.81 -4.45 1.03
C ILE A 199 9.82 -5.61 1.05
N LYS A 200 8.64 -5.37 0.46
CA LYS A 200 7.58 -6.38 0.30
C LYS A 200 7.68 -7.05 -1.07
N PHE A 201 7.59 -8.38 -1.08
CA PHE A 201 7.72 -9.20 -2.29
C PHE A 201 6.38 -9.70 -2.85
N GLU A 202 5.33 -9.74 -2.02
CA GLU A 202 4.01 -10.27 -2.38
C GLU A 202 3.16 -9.27 -3.21
N GLY A 203 3.80 -8.48 -4.07
CA GLY A 203 3.13 -7.42 -4.80
C GLY A 203 4.04 -6.58 -5.67
N VAL A 204 3.53 -5.42 -6.08
CA VAL A 204 4.22 -4.45 -6.93
C VAL A 204 4.06 -3.06 -6.33
N TYR A 205 5.14 -2.28 -6.40
CA TYR A 205 5.13 -0.87 -6.05
C TYR A 205 4.78 -0.04 -7.28
N ILE A 206 3.75 0.80 -7.17
CA ILE A 206 3.15 1.53 -8.28
C ILE A 206 3.25 3.03 -8.02
N SER A 207 3.75 3.79 -8.99
CA SER A 207 3.71 5.25 -9.00
C SER A 207 2.82 5.73 -10.15
N VAL A 208 1.74 6.44 -9.81
CA VAL A 208 0.72 6.94 -10.76
C VAL A 208 1.04 8.37 -11.17
N ASN A 209 1.61 8.55 -12.36
CA ASN A 209 2.12 9.84 -12.84
C ASN A 209 1.19 10.42 -13.90
N ASN A 210 0.95 11.73 -13.82
CA ASN A 210 0.09 12.46 -14.75
C ASN A 210 0.85 13.68 -15.25
N TYR A 211 0.81 13.95 -16.55
CA TYR A 211 1.31 15.20 -17.11
C TYR A 211 0.30 15.79 -18.10
N LEU A 212 0.37 17.10 -18.27
CA LEU A 212 -0.49 17.82 -19.21
C LEU A 212 0.25 17.95 -20.54
N ARG A 213 -0.40 17.54 -21.62
CA ARG A 213 0.05 17.76 -23.00
C ARG A 213 -0.89 18.75 -23.65
N TYR A 214 -0.34 19.84 -24.16
CA TYR A 214 -1.08 20.82 -24.96
C TYR A 214 -1.19 20.30 -26.40
N GLY A 215 -2.39 20.36 -26.99
CA GLY A 215 -2.62 19.98 -28.39
C GLY A 215 -1.97 20.96 -29.38
N ALA A 216 -1.92 20.59 -30.66
CA ALA A 216 -1.47 21.48 -31.73
C ALA A 216 -2.43 22.67 -31.87
N ILE A 217 -1.88 23.88 -32.01
CA ILE A 217 -2.62 25.14 -32.08
C ILE A 217 -3.12 25.32 -33.53
N PRO A 218 -4.44 25.38 -33.78
CA PRO A 218 -4.95 25.93 -35.03
C PRO A 218 -4.65 27.43 -35.06
N GLU A 219 -4.08 27.93 -36.15
CA GLU A 219 -3.81 29.37 -36.32
C GLU A 219 -5.09 30.19 -36.06
N GLY A 220 -4.97 31.23 -35.22
CA GLY A 220 -6.09 32.13 -34.87
C GLY A 220 -6.88 31.77 -33.60
N SER A 221 -6.52 30.71 -32.87
CA SER A 221 -7.20 30.34 -31.61
C SER A 221 -6.59 31.03 -30.36
N SER A 222 -7.44 31.44 -29.42
CA SER A 222 -7.03 32.00 -28.13
C SER A 222 -6.49 30.89 -27.22
N SER A 223 -5.36 31.14 -26.54
CA SER A 223 -4.72 30.19 -25.61
C SER A 223 -5.62 29.74 -24.45
N LEU A 224 -6.71 30.46 -24.19
CA LEU A 224 -7.73 30.16 -23.17
C LEU A 224 -8.65 28.98 -23.53
N LEU A 225 -8.78 28.62 -24.81
CA LEU A 225 -9.69 27.56 -25.29
C LEU A 225 -8.96 26.26 -25.63
N ASN A 226 -7.68 26.16 -25.28
CA ASN A 226 -6.84 25.03 -25.67
C ASN A 226 -7.30 23.74 -24.97
N PRO A 227 -7.60 22.66 -25.72
CA PRO A 227 -7.86 21.37 -25.13
C PRO A 227 -6.57 20.84 -24.50
N ILE A 228 -6.58 20.73 -23.17
CA ILE A 228 -5.50 20.16 -22.37
C ILE A 228 -5.73 18.65 -22.26
N HIS A 229 -4.79 17.85 -22.75
CA HIS A 229 -4.84 16.39 -22.64
C HIS A 229 -4.00 15.96 -21.44
N MET A 230 -4.64 15.40 -20.42
CA MET A 230 -3.91 14.81 -19.31
C MET A 230 -3.54 13.37 -19.68
N ILE A 231 -2.25 13.09 -19.71
CA ILE A 231 -1.71 11.75 -19.98
C ILE A 231 -1.30 11.14 -18.65
N THR A 232 -1.89 9.99 -18.35
CA THR A 232 -1.54 9.16 -17.19
C THR A 232 -0.63 8.03 -17.63
N TYR A 233 0.45 7.82 -16.88
CA TYR A 233 1.31 6.67 -17.02
C TYR A 233 1.75 6.16 -15.66
N TYR A 234 2.16 4.90 -15.62
CA TYR A 234 2.45 4.18 -14.41
C TYR A 234 3.91 3.74 -14.42
N ARG A 235 4.53 3.77 -13.25
CA ARG A 235 5.83 3.13 -13.03
C ARG A 235 5.64 1.99 -12.04
N TYR A 236 6.14 0.82 -12.41
CA TYR A 236 6.04 -0.41 -11.67
C TYR A 236 7.42 -0.86 -11.22
N LEU A 237 7.53 -1.22 -9.94
CA LEU A 237 8.70 -1.87 -9.36
C LEU A 237 8.26 -3.17 -8.68
N ARG A 238 8.81 -4.30 -9.14
CA ARG A 238 8.60 -5.61 -8.52
C ARG A 238 9.92 -6.15 -8.01
N PHE A 239 10.00 -6.39 -6.70
CA PHE A 239 11.21 -6.87 -6.05
C PHE A 239 11.17 -8.38 -5.88
N TYR A 240 12.34 -9.01 -5.93
CA TYR A 240 12.54 -10.43 -5.70
C TYR A 240 13.59 -10.67 -4.60
N PRO A 241 13.46 -11.74 -3.78
CA PRO A 241 14.40 -12.05 -2.70
C PRO A 241 15.85 -12.29 -3.13
N ASP A 242 16.09 -12.56 -4.41
CA ASP A 242 17.44 -12.78 -4.97
C ASP A 242 18.17 -11.48 -5.32
N GLY A 243 17.63 -10.32 -4.94
CA GLY A 243 18.20 -9.02 -5.25
C GLY A 243 17.84 -8.50 -6.64
N THR A 244 16.95 -9.17 -7.38
CA THR A 244 16.47 -8.67 -8.68
C THR A 244 15.24 -7.79 -8.52
N CYS A 245 15.15 -6.72 -9.31
CA CYS A 245 14.02 -5.80 -9.37
C CYS A 245 13.59 -5.61 -10.82
N LEU A 246 12.31 -5.81 -11.13
CA LEU A 246 11.75 -5.49 -12.43
C LEU A 246 11.19 -4.07 -12.39
N ARG A 247 11.63 -3.26 -13.35
CA ARG A 247 11.20 -1.86 -13.54
C ARG A 247 10.49 -1.72 -14.86
N LEU A 248 9.27 -1.19 -14.86
CA LEU A 248 8.50 -0.94 -16.06
C LEU A 248 7.87 0.45 -16.01
N VAL A 249 7.92 1.18 -17.12
CA VAL A 249 7.13 2.40 -17.34
C VAL A 249 6.11 2.08 -18.42
N SER A 250 4.82 2.29 -18.15
CA SER A 250 3.76 1.91 -19.09
C SER A 250 2.52 2.79 -18.93
N PRO A 251 1.79 3.13 -20.01
CA PRO A 251 0.48 3.77 -19.93
C PRO A 251 -0.64 2.81 -19.48
N ILE A 252 -0.37 1.51 -19.39
CA ILE A 252 -1.36 0.49 -19.03
C ILE A 252 -1.68 0.59 -17.54
N GLU A 253 -2.98 0.67 -17.22
CA GLU A 253 -3.50 0.76 -15.85
C GLU A 253 -3.24 -0.51 -15.03
N PRO A 254 -2.99 -0.41 -13.71
CA PRO A 254 -2.74 -1.56 -12.83
C PRO A 254 -3.85 -2.62 -12.81
N SER A 255 -5.10 -2.24 -13.07
CA SER A 255 -6.25 -3.15 -13.11
C SER A 255 -6.18 -4.12 -14.31
N VAL A 256 -5.66 -3.63 -15.44
CA VAL A 256 -5.51 -4.39 -16.70
C VAL A 256 -4.14 -5.08 -16.76
N MET A 257 -3.12 -4.46 -16.16
CA MET A 257 -1.81 -5.07 -16.00
C MET A 257 -1.92 -6.21 -14.98
N THR A 258 -2.24 -7.42 -15.45
CA THR A 258 -2.12 -8.61 -14.62
C THR A 258 -0.67 -8.69 -14.18
N ILE A 259 -0.42 -8.41 -12.91
CA ILE A 259 0.90 -8.48 -12.29
C ILE A 259 1.54 -9.87 -12.49
N ASN A 260 0.71 -10.87 -12.79
CA ASN A 260 1.07 -12.22 -13.24
C ASN A 260 1.81 -12.30 -14.58
N ASN A 261 1.91 -11.20 -15.34
CA ASN A 261 2.70 -11.13 -16.58
C ASN A 261 4.07 -10.45 -16.36
N LEU A 262 4.32 -9.87 -15.19
CA LEU A 262 5.62 -9.26 -14.86
C LEU A 262 6.51 -10.29 -14.16
N HIS A 263 6.87 -11.37 -14.85
CA HIS A 263 7.69 -12.45 -14.33
C HIS A 263 9.11 -12.43 -14.92
N LYS A 264 10.00 -13.25 -14.36
CA LYS A 264 11.35 -13.49 -14.89
C LYS A 264 11.33 -14.52 -16.04
N THR A 265 10.38 -14.43 -16.97
CA THR A 265 10.38 -15.31 -18.15
C THR A 265 10.90 -14.54 -19.35
N GLU A 266 11.62 -15.24 -20.24
CA GLU A 266 12.19 -14.67 -21.48
C GLU A 266 11.10 -13.97 -22.33
N ASP A 267 9.87 -14.50 -22.29
CA ASP A 267 8.69 -13.94 -22.95
C ASP A 267 8.24 -12.57 -22.42
N SER A 268 8.56 -12.21 -21.17
CA SER A 268 8.13 -10.91 -20.61
C SER A 268 8.80 -9.73 -21.29
N SER A 269 10.03 -9.95 -21.80
CA SER A 269 10.83 -8.94 -22.49
C SER A 269 10.32 -8.65 -23.91
N SER A 270 9.66 -9.62 -24.55
CA SER A 270 9.02 -9.45 -25.86
C SER A 270 7.66 -8.76 -25.75
N ILE A 271 6.94 -8.98 -24.64
CA ILE A 271 5.63 -8.35 -24.37
C ILE A 271 5.78 -6.87 -23.99
N PHE A 272 6.80 -6.51 -23.20
CA PHE A 272 7.00 -5.14 -22.71
C PHE A 272 8.37 -4.59 -23.13
N LYS A 273 8.39 -3.77 -24.19
CA LYS A 273 9.62 -3.15 -24.73
C LYS A 273 10.42 -2.34 -23.71
N ASP A 274 9.76 -1.76 -22.71
CA ASP A 274 10.38 -0.91 -21.68
C ASP A 274 10.63 -1.62 -20.34
N LEU A 275 10.54 -2.96 -20.31
CA LEU A 275 10.85 -3.74 -19.11
C LEU A 275 12.36 -3.80 -18.89
N ALA A 276 12.80 -3.27 -17.76
CA ALA A 276 14.19 -3.32 -17.33
C ALA A 276 14.38 -4.27 -16.13
N VAL A 277 15.35 -5.17 -16.26
CA VAL A 277 15.85 -5.99 -15.14
C VAL A 277 16.94 -5.20 -14.42
N CYS A 278 16.73 -4.97 -13.13
CA CYS A 278 17.58 -4.18 -12.25
C CYS A 278 18.04 -5.04 -11.06
N LYS A 279 19.08 -4.59 -10.34
CA LYS A 279 19.44 -5.11 -9.02
C LYS A 279 18.95 -4.17 -7.94
N TRP A 280 18.65 -4.68 -6.75
CA TRP A 280 18.27 -3.86 -5.60
C TRP A 280 18.96 -4.32 -4.31
N SER A 281 19.15 -3.37 -3.39
CA SER A 281 19.66 -3.62 -2.05
C SER A 281 19.20 -2.52 -1.08
N ILE A 282 19.17 -2.84 0.21
CA ILE A 282 18.99 -1.88 1.31
C ILE A 282 20.37 -1.49 1.84
N ASN A 283 20.61 -0.20 2.07
CA ASN A 283 21.87 0.26 2.63
C ASN A 283 22.01 -0.13 4.11
N THR A 284 23.20 -0.58 4.52
CA THR A 284 23.45 -1.04 5.90
C THR A 284 23.50 0.10 6.92
N GLU A 285 24.00 1.28 6.54
CA GLU A 285 24.09 2.46 7.42
C GLU A 285 22.74 3.20 7.47
N MET A 286 22.16 3.42 6.30
CA MET A 286 20.84 4.02 6.12
C MET A 286 19.82 2.93 5.82
N SER A 287 19.37 2.22 6.85
CA SER A 287 18.45 1.07 6.76
C SER A 287 17.09 1.37 6.09
N ASP A 288 16.71 2.65 5.96
CA ASP A 288 15.51 3.08 5.25
C ASP A 288 15.72 3.36 3.75
N MET A 289 16.96 3.22 3.25
CA MET A 289 17.34 3.53 1.88
C MET A 289 17.49 2.29 1.02
N VAL A 290 16.69 2.23 -0.04
CA VAL A 290 16.74 1.19 -1.07
C VAL A 290 17.43 1.77 -2.30
N THR A 291 18.41 1.06 -2.82
CA THR A 291 19.09 1.38 -4.07
C THR A 291 18.62 0.42 -5.15
N ILE A 292 18.30 0.94 -6.33
CA ILE A 292 17.99 0.16 -7.53
C ILE A 292 19.00 0.54 -8.60
N ILE A 293 19.63 -0.47 -9.20
CA ILE A 293 20.71 -0.29 -10.16
C ILE A 293 20.34 -0.99 -11.45
N ARG A 294 20.42 -0.23 -12.55
CA ARG A 294 20.21 -0.74 -13.90
C ARG A 294 21.46 -0.52 -14.72
N TYR A 295 21.98 -1.60 -15.29
CA TYR A 295 23.13 -1.58 -16.15
C TYR A 295 22.71 -1.47 -17.62
N THR A 296 23.38 -0.61 -18.37
CA THR A 296 23.33 -0.56 -19.82
C THR A 296 24.75 -0.55 -20.36
N LYS A 297 24.92 -0.64 -21.69
CA LYS A 297 26.27 -0.65 -22.30
C LYS A 297 27.08 0.62 -21.98
N LYS A 298 26.42 1.78 -21.90
CA LYS A 298 27.07 3.09 -21.73
C LYS A 298 26.88 3.70 -20.34
N TYR A 299 25.78 3.39 -19.66
CA TYR A 299 25.43 4.03 -18.40
C TYR A 299 25.01 3.02 -17.34
N THR A 300 25.39 3.31 -16.11
CA THR A 300 24.82 2.68 -14.91
C THR A 300 23.84 3.67 -14.29
N PHE A 301 22.56 3.33 -14.30
CA PHE A 301 21.52 4.15 -13.68
C PHE A 301 21.33 3.70 -12.24
N VAL A 302 21.32 4.67 -11.32
CA VAL A 302 21.16 4.45 -9.89
C VAL A 302 19.97 5.26 -9.40
N GLU A 303 19.03 4.58 -8.76
CA GLU A 303 17.83 5.17 -8.17
C GLU A 303 17.81 4.86 -6.68
N LYS A 304 17.73 5.90 -5.84
CA LYS A 304 17.64 5.75 -4.39
C LYS A 304 16.26 6.17 -3.91
N LEU A 305 15.62 5.27 -3.17
CA LEU A 305 14.27 5.42 -2.64
C LEU A 305 14.29 5.22 -1.12
N ARG A 306 13.47 5.96 -0.41
CA ARG A 306 13.27 5.84 1.03
C ARG A 306 12.02 5.05 1.35
N ILE A 307 12.13 4.00 2.16
CA ILE A 307 11.01 3.22 2.68
C ILE A 307 10.29 4.06 3.75
N ARG A 308 8.97 4.20 3.61
CA ARG A 308 8.10 4.92 4.54
C ARG A 308 6.75 4.21 4.70
N ASN A 309 6.06 4.57 5.78
CA ASN A 309 4.70 4.11 6.04
C ASN A 309 3.70 4.91 5.18
N GLN A 310 2.54 4.30 4.91
CA GLN A 310 1.38 4.94 4.29
C GLN A 310 0.22 4.90 5.29
N GLY A 311 0.10 5.94 6.12
CA GLY A 311 -0.81 5.92 7.27
C GLY A 311 -0.47 4.76 8.20
N LEU A 312 -1.46 3.89 8.48
CA LEU A 312 -1.28 2.68 9.30
C LEU A 312 -0.56 1.53 8.55
N LYS A 313 -0.39 1.63 7.22
CA LYS A 313 0.28 0.58 6.44
C LYS A 313 1.78 0.75 6.54
N ILE A 314 2.43 -0.15 7.30
CA ILE A 314 3.88 -0.15 7.50
C ILE A 314 4.64 -0.44 6.20
N HIS A 315 5.75 0.28 5.98
CA HIS A 315 6.70 0.10 4.88
C HIS A 315 6.06 -0.01 3.48
N HIS A 316 4.97 0.73 3.29
CA HIS A 316 4.10 0.59 2.12
C HIS A 316 4.40 1.61 1.02
N LYS A 317 5.29 2.56 1.28
CA LYS A 317 5.60 3.68 0.39
C LYS A 317 7.11 3.75 0.13
N LEU A 318 7.49 3.95 -1.14
CA LEU A 318 8.85 4.27 -1.53
C LEU A 318 8.89 5.71 -2.04
N LYS A 319 9.65 6.58 -1.37
CA LYS A 319 9.78 8.01 -1.70
C LYS A 319 11.12 8.27 -2.39
N TRP A 320 11.12 9.01 -3.48
CA TRP A 320 12.35 9.42 -4.17
C TRP A 320 13.33 10.18 -3.25
N ILE A 321 14.60 9.79 -3.30
CA ILE A 321 15.73 10.53 -2.69
C ILE A 321 16.58 11.13 -3.82
N GLU A 322 17.18 10.29 -4.65
CA GLU A 322 17.99 10.70 -5.80
C GLU A 322 17.85 9.72 -6.96
N SER A 323 18.09 10.21 -8.17
CA SER A 323 18.22 9.39 -9.38
C SER A 323 19.32 10.00 -10.24
N PHE A 324 20.26 9.19 -10.71
CA PHE A 324 21.36 9.65 -11.53
C PHE A 324 21.87 8.53 -12.45
N ALA A 325 22.59 8.92 -13.50
CA ALA A 325 23.33 8.04 -14.38
C ALA A 325 24.82 8.28 -14.22
N LEU A 326 25.60 7.20 -14.20
CA LEU A 326 27.05 7.20 -14.25
C LEU A 326 27.47 6.71 -15.64
N ASP A 327 28.27 7.49 -16.35
CA ASP A 327 28.89 7.01 -17.59
C ASP A 327 29.91 5.91 -17.26
N THR A 328 29.85 4.78 -17.95
CA THR A 328 30.74 3.64 -17.71
C THR A 328 32.17 3.91 -18.14
N THR A 329 32.40 4.89 -19.02
CA THR A 329 33.73 5.22 -19.57
C THR A 329 34.39 6.38 -18.86
N SER A 330 33.65 7.46 -18.60
CA SER A 330 34.19 8.67 -17.96
C SER A 330 33.97 8.73 -16.45
N GLY A 331 33.04 7.93 -15.91
CA GLY A 331 32.60 8.02 -14.51
C GLY A 331 31.77 9.26 -14.19
N GLU A 332 31.40 10.05 -15.20
CA GLU A 332 30.66 11.30 -15.00
C GLU A 332 29.25 11.05 -14.45
N LYS A 333 28.86 11.78 -13.40
CA LYS A 333 27.55 11.69 -12.74
C LYS A 333 26.58 12.72 -13.31
N SER A 334 25.55 12.24 -14.02
CA SER A 334 24.41 13.04 -14.49
C SER A 334 23.20 12.84 -13.59
N VAL A 335 22.76 13.89 -12.88
CA VAL A 335 21.64 13.81 -11.93
C VAL A 335 20.31 14.15 -12.61
N PHE A 336 19.28 13.34 -12.36
CA PHE A 336 17.93 13.56 -12.89
C PHE A 336 17.09 14.41 -11.93
N ASN A 337 16.25 15.28 -12.48
CA ASN A 337 15.34 16.13 -11.70
C ASN A 337 14.12 15.33 -11.22
N LEU A 338 13.86 15.40 -9.91
CA LEU A 338 12.80 14.65 -9.24
C LEU A 338 11.57 15.49 -8.85
N LYS A 339 11.49 16.78 -9.22
CA LYS A 339 10.42 17.69 -8.78
C LYS A 339 9.01 17.19 -9.09
N THR A 340 8.84 16.53 -10.23
CA THR A 340 7.54 16.00 -10.69
C THR A 340 7.35 14.53 -10.35
N GLU A 341 8.33 13.89 -9.71
CA GLU A 341 8.34 12.45 -9.48
C GLU A 341 7.48 12.07 -8.28
N LYS A 342 6.50 11.21 -8.52
CA LYS A 342 5.60 10.72 -7.47
C LYS A 342 6.17 9.48 -6.78
N PRO A 343 5.90 9.30 -5.48
CA PRO A 343 6.32 8.11 -4.74
C PRO A 343 5.60 6.86 -5.26
N PHE A 344 6.17 5.70 -4.96
CA PHE A 344 5.52 4.42 -5.22
C PHE A 344 4.75 3.94 -3.99
N PHE A 345 3.63 3.29 -4.21
CA PHE A 345 2.82 2.64 -3.19
C PHE A 345 2.70 1.15 -3.49
N PHE A 346 2.86 0.31 -2.47
CA PHE A 346 2.74 -1.13 -2.64
C PHE A 346 1.28 -1.54 -2.86
N SER A 347 1.08 -2.41 -3.83
CA SER A 347 -0.18 -3.08 -4.13
C SER A 347 0.06 -4.59 -4.11
N ARG A 348 -0.66 -5.30 -3.23
CA ARG A 348 -0.60 -6.76 -3.12
C ARG A 348 -1.25 -7.42 -4.32
N VAL A 349 -0.73 -8.57 -4.75
CA VAL A 349 -1.32 -9.41 -5.79
C VAL A 349 -2.16 -10.49 -5.14
N ARG A 350 -3.41 -10.67 -5.58
CA ARG A 350 -4.35 -11.65 -4.99
C ARG A 350 -4.13 -13.08 -5.45
N SER A 351 -3.51 -13.30 -6.60
CA SER A 351 -3.13 -14.64 -7.08
C SER A 351 -1.89 -14.54 -7.94
N TYR A 352 -0.89 -15.37 -7.66
CA TYR A 352 0.17 -15.66 -8.62
C TYR A 352 -0.35 -16.79 -9.50
N VAL A 353 -0.24 -16.67 -10.83
CA VAL A 353 -0.28 -17.87 -11.66
C VAL A 353 0.96 -18.66 -11.25
N SER A 354 0.76 -19.82 -10.63
CA SER A 354 1.81 -20.79 -10.39
C SER A 354 2.43 -21.11 -11.76
N GLY A 355 3.60 -20.53 -12.03
CA GLY A 355 4.42 -20.96 -13.15
C GLY A 355 4.77 -22.41 -12.92
N GLY A 356 4.34 -23.28 -13.83
CA GLY A 356 4.76 -24.68 -13.89
C GLY A 356 6.22 -24.80 -14.28
#